data_AF-A0A2S7WSV7-F1
#
_entry.id   AF-A0A2S7WSV7-F1
#
_cell.length_a   1.000
_cell.length_b   1.000
_cell.length_c   1.000
_cell.angle_alpha   90.00
_cell.angle_beta   90.00
_cell.angle_gamma   90.00
#
_symmetry.space_group_name_H-M   'P 1'
#
loop_
_entity.id
_entity.type
_entity.pdbx_description
1 polymer ?
#
loop_
_entity_poly.entity_id
_entity_poly.type
_entity_poly.pdbx_seq_one_letter_code
_entity_poly.pdbx_strand_id
1 'polypeptide(L)'
;MTNALHLLKSYRERTGVSLQDMATFIGVDTGNLSKVEHGKLDASILILFSYHLILKIPIEKLFKNHYPEIIKNCLRNGLVLKDKLLDEMKAPHIDKRLILVDTIIDRLLELDKNHGR
;
A
#
# COMPACT_ATOMS: atom_id res chain seq x y z
N MET A 1 -14.71 -8.05 -4.74
CA MET A 1 -13.76 -7.00 -4.34
C MET A 1 -14.05 -6.61 -2.90
N THR A 2 -13.28 -7.12 -1.95
CA THR A 2 -13.44 -6.77 -0.53
C THR A 2 -12.68 -5.48 -0.30
N ASN A 3 -13.38 -4.35 -0.19
CA ASN A 3 -12.77 -3.03 0.03
C ASN A 3 -11.89 -3.06 1.30
N ALA A 4 -10.68 -2.48 1.24
CA ALA A 4 -9.78 -2.31 2.39
C ALA A 4 -10.47 -1.61 3.59
N LEU A 5 -11.54 -0.87 3.29
CA LEU A 5 -12.36 -0.08 4.21
C LEU A 5 -13.03 -0.94 5.30
N HIS A 6 -13.47 -2.16 4.95
CA HIS A 6 -14.03 -3.10 5.93
C HIS A 6 -12.96 -3.78 6.80
N LEU A 7 -11.69 -3.79 6.39
CA LEU A 7 -10.63 -4.45 7.16
C LEU A 7 -10.35 -3.70 8.46
N LEU A 8 -10.29 -2.37 8.45
CA LEU A 8 -10.06 -1.57 9.66
C LEU A 8 -11.13 -1.86 10.72
N LYS A 9 -12.41 -1.73 10.34
CA LYS A 9 -13.55 -2.07 11.19
C LYS A 9 -13.45 -3.50 11.73
N SER A 10 -13.19 -4.46 10.84
CA SER A 10 -13.14 -5.87 11.23
C SER A 10 -12.03 -6.15 12.25
N TYR A 11 -10.84 -5.57 12.09
CA TYR A 11 -9.77 -5.74 13.06
C TYR A 11 -10.08 -5.08 14.41
N ARG A 12 -10.66 -3.86 14.38
CA ARG A 12 -11.05 -3.16 15.61
C ARG A 12 -12.12 -3.96 16.37
N GLU A 13 -13.16 -4.43 15.70
CA GLU A 13 -14.24 -5.21 16.34
C GLU A 13 -13.73 -6.54 16.91
N ARG A 14 -12.83 -7.25 16.21
CA ARG A 14 -12.25 -8.51 16.69
C ARG A 14 -11.37 -8.36 17.93
N THR A 15 -10.83 -7.18 18.17
CA THR A 15 -9.99 -6.87 19.35
C THR A 15 -10.82 -6.29 20.50
N GLY A 16 -12.12 -6.06 20.30
CA GLY A 16 -13.02 -5.50 21.31
C GLY A 16 -12.86 -4.00 21.56
N VAL A 17 -12.02 -3.30 20.78
CA VAL A 17 -11.81 -1.86 20.94
C VAL A 17 -13.03 -1.11 20.39
N SER A 18 -13.61 -0.22 21.19
CA SER A 18 -14.74 0.59 20.73
C SER A 18 -14.29 1.60 19.67
N LEU A 19 -15.21 2.03 18.80
CA LEU A 19 -14.90 3.06 17.79
C LEU A 19 -14.48 4.38 18.46
N GLN A 20 -15.11 4.72 19.59
CA GLN A 20 -14.84 5.94 20.34
C GLN A 20 -13.45 5.92 21.00
N ASP A 21 -13.06 4.79 21.60
CA ASP A 21 -11.72 4.65 22.18
C ASP A 21 -10.66 4.72 21.09
N MET A 22 -10.90 4.06 19.96
CA MET A 22 -10.01 4.11 18.82
C MET A 22 -9.84 5.54 18.30
N ALA A 23 -10.94 6.26 18.11
CA ALA A 23 -10.91 7.67 17.69
C ALA A 23 -10.14 8.54 18.69
N THR A 24 -10.30 8.30 19.99
CA THR A 24 -9.61 9.00 21.07
C THR A 24 -8.11 8.72 21.05
N PHE A 25 -7.69 7.45 20.89
CA PHE A 25 -6.27 7.09 20.79
C PHE A 25 -5.60 7.73 19.56
N ILE A 26 -6.33 7.81 18.44
CA ILE A 26 -5.83 8.41 17.19
C ILE A 26 -5.83 9.94 17.26
N GLY A 27 -6.72 10.54 18.06
CA GLY A 27 -6.94 11.99 18.11
C GLY A 27 -7.78 12.50 16.94
N VAL A 28 -8.80 11.74 16.52
CA VAL A 28 -9.72 12.13 15.44
C VAL A 28 -11.17 12.12 15.91
N ASP A 29 -12.03 12.80 15.15
CA ASP A 29 -13.48 12.72 15.36
C ASP A 29 -14.01 11.30 15.08
N THR A 30 -14.84 10.78 16.01
CA THR A 30 -15.46 9.45 15.91
C THR A 30 -16.34 9.33 14.66
N GLY A 31 -17.02 10.40 14.24
CA GLY A 31 -17.83 10.42 13.02
C GLY A 31 -16.98 10.29 11.76
N ASN A 32 -15.83 10.98 11.71
CA ASN A 32 -14.86 10.84 10.63
C ASN A 32 -14.27 9.43 10.61
N LEU A 33 -13.87 8.88 11.76
CA LEU A 33 -13.37 7.51 11.82
C LEU A 33 -14.43 6.50 11.37
N SER A 34 -15.70 6.71 11.74
CA SER A 34 -16.83 5.91 11.26
C SER A 34 -16.93 5.96 9.74
N LYS A 35 -16.86 7.15 9.12
CA LYS A 35 -16.90 7.28 7.65
C LYS A 35 -15.75 6.50 7.00
N VAL A 36 -14.56 6.55 7.59
CA VAL A 36 -13.40 5.78 7.12
C VAL A 36 -13.66 4.27 7.17
N GLU A 37 -14.12 3.76 8.31
CA GLU A 37 -14.43 2.34 8.49
C GLU A 37 -15.57 1.81 7.60
N HIS A 38 -16.41 2.71 7.09
CA HIS A 38 -17.50 2.37 6.16
C HIS A 38 -17.18 2.72 4.71
N GLY A 39 -15.96 3.21 4.42
CA GLY A 39 -15.55 3.54 3.07
C GLY A 39 -16.17 4.79 2.47
N LYS A 40 -16.75 5.65 3.31
CA LYS A 40 -17.31 6.95 2.92
C LYS A 40 -16.26 8.06 2.95
N LEU A 41 -15.09 7.78 3.50
CA LEU A 41 -13.93 8.68 3.56
C LEU A 41 -12.66 7.83 3.43
N ASP A 42 -11.66 8.32 2.68
CA ASP A 42 -10.39 7.61 2.57
C ASP A 42 -9.61 7.66 3.89
N ALA A 43 -8.98 6.53 4.23
CA ALA A 43 -8.13 6.46 5.40
C ALA A 43 -6.84 7.25 5.14
N SER A 44 -6.54 8.23 6.00
CA SER A 44 -5.24 8.89 5.99
C SER A 44 -4.13 7.95 6.46
N ILE A 45 -2.89 8.26 6.11
CA ILE A 45 -1.72 7.51 6.59
C ILE A 45 -1.68 7.45 8.12
N LEU A 46 -2.07 8.53 8.80
CA LEU A 46 -2.16 8.61 10.25
C LEU A 46 -3.13 7.56 10.80
N ILE A 47 -4.31 7.41 10.20
CA ILE A 47 -5.29 6.41 10.64
C ILE A 47 -4.74 5.00 10.40
N LEU A 48 -4.21 4.71 9.21
CA LEU A 48 -3.69 3.38 8.87
C LEU A 48 -2.54 2.96 9.80
N PHE A 49 -1.57 3.84 10.05
CA PHE A 49 -0.47 3.57 10.98
C PHE A 49 -0.95 3.43 12.42
N SER A 50 -1.94 4.21 12.84
CA SER A 50 -2.48 4.07 14.20
C SER A 50 -3.16 2.71 14.39
N TYR A 51 -3.89 2.19 13.39
CA TYR A 51 -4.44 0.82 13.46
C TYR A 51 -3.33 -0.23 13.54
N HIS A 52 -2.26 -0.08 12.76
CA HIS A 52 -1.08 -0.95 12.84
C HIS A 52 -0.50 -0.98 14.26
N LEU A 53 -0.27 0.19 14.87
CA LEU A 53 0.37 0.32 16.18
C LEU A 53 -0.52 -0.12 17.33
N ILE A 54 -1.77 0.37 17.38
CA ILE A 54 -2.69 0.13 18.50
C ILE A 54 -3.13 -1.34 18.54
N LEU A 55 -3.45 -1.90 17.37
CA LEU A 55 -4.01 -3.26 17.26
C LEU A 55 -2.93 -4.31 16.94
N LYS A 56 -1.66 -3.90 16.79
CA LYS A 56 -0.52 -4.75 16.41
C LYS A 56 -0.78 -5.56 15.14
N ILE A 57 -1.45 -4.95 14.16
CA ILE A 57 -1.76 -5.58 12.87
C ILE A 57 -0.56 -5.42 11.96
N PRO A 58 0.00 -6.49 11.35
CA PRO A 58 1.05 -6.35 10.35
C PRO A 58 0.63 -5.37 9.24
N ILE A 59 1.47 -4.37 8.95
CA ILE A 59 1.13 -3.25 8.06
C ILE A 59 0.70 -3.78 6.68
N GLU A 60 1.31 -4.87 6.20
CA GLU A 60 1.03 -5.46 4.90
C GLU A 60 -0.42 -5.96 4.79
N LYS A 61 -1.02 -6.36 5.91
CA LYS A 61 -2.43 -6.80 5.94
C LYS A 61 -3.41 -5.66 5.74
N LEU A 62 -3.04 -4.42 6.11
CA LEU A 62 -3.87 -3.24 5.90
C LEU A 62 -3.87 -2.81 4.42
N PHE A 63 -2.76 -3.06 3.72
CA PHE A 63 -2.59 -2.68 2.32
C PHE A 63 -2.85 -3.82 1.32
N LYS A 64 -3.20 -5.04 1.78
CA LYS A 64 -3.31 -6.25 0.94
C LYS A 64 -4.04 -6.02 -0.39
N ASN A 65 -5.12 -5.26 -0.38
CA ASN A 65 -5.94 -5.02 -1.57
C ASN A 65 -5.38 -3.91 -2.49
N HIS A 66 -4.46 -3.10 -2.00
CA HIS A 66 -3.78 -2.05 -2.75
C HIS A 66 -2.51 -2.55 -3.44
N TYR A 67 -1.85 -3.59 -2.89
CA TYR A 67 -0.63 -4.15 -3.47
C TYR A 67 -0.75 -4.48 -4.97
N PRO A 68 -1.80 -5.19 -5.45
CA PRO A 68 -1.84 -5.61 -6.85
C PRO A 68 -1.86 -4.42 -7.82
N GLU A 69 -2.66 -3.40 -7.53
CA GLU A 69 -2.77 -2.22 -8.38
C GLU A 69 -1.48 -1.38 -8.35
N ILE A 70 -0.92 -1.17 -7.16
CA ILE A 70 0.32 -0.40 -6.99
C ILE A 70 1.48 -1.10 -7.70
N ILE A 71 1.63 -2.42 -7.51
CA ILE A 71 2.70 -3.20 -8.14
C ILE A 71 2.58 -3.13 -9.67
N LYS A 72 1.38 -3.31 -10.23
CA LYS A 72 1.15 -3.20 -11.67
C LYS A 72 1.51 -1.82 -12.22
N ASN A 73 1.14 -0.76 -11.50
CA ASN A 73 1.48 0.61 -11.89
C ASN A 73 2.99 0.85 -11.85
N CYS A 74 3.68 0.38 -10.80
CA CYS A 74 5.13 0.46 -10.69
C CYS A 74 5.84 -0.33 -11.80
N LEU A 75 5.40 -1.56 -12.09
CA LEU A 75 5.94 -2.39 -13.17
C LEU A 75 5.80 -1.72 -14.53
N ARG A 76 4.60 -1.24 -14.86
CA ARG A 76 4.35 -0.53 -16.12
C ARG A 76 5.28 0.66 -16.28
N ASN A 77 5.40 1.49 -15.24
CA ASN A 77 6.25 2.67 -15.29
C ASN A 77 7.75 2.31 -15.36
N GLY A 78 8.16 1.24 -14.67
CA GLY A 78 9.53 0.71 -14.70
C GLY A 78 9.93 0.19 -16.08
N LEU A 79 9.05 -0.58 -16.73
CA LEU A 79 9.27 -1.06 -18.10
C LEU A 79 9.41 0.10 -19.10
N VAL A 80 8.51 1.09 -19.02
CA VAL A 80 8.61 2.30 -19.85
C VAL A 80 9.93 3.05 -19.62
N LEU A 81 10.42 3.10 -18.38
CA LEU A 81 11.71 3.71 -18.07
C LEU A 81 12.86 2.90 -18.65
N LYS A 82 12.82 1.56 -18.57
CA LYS A 82 13.82 0.67 -19.17
C LYS A 82 13.94 0.90 -20.67
N ASP A 83 12.82 0.93 -21.38
CA ASP A 83 12.79 1.11 -22.83
C ASP A 83 13.44 2.45 -23.23
N LYS A 84 13.09 3.54 -22.53
CA LYS A 84 13.71 4.86 -22.74
C LYS A 84 15.22 4.85 -22.51
N LEU A 85 15.68 4.15 -21.47
CA LEU A 85 17.10 4.05 -21.16
C LEU A 85 17.88 3.28 -22.22
N LEU A 86 17.27 2.24 -22.79
CA LEU A 86 17.84 1.47 -23.91
C LEU A 86 17.96 2.33 -25.17
N ASP A 87 16.93 3.12 -25.49
CA ASP A 87 16.94 4.03 -26.65
C ASP A 87 17.99 5.15 -26.52
N GLU A 88 18.29 5.58 -25.30
CA GLU A 88 19.26 6.63 -24.99
C GLU A 88 20.71 6.13 -24.82
N MET A 89 20.96 4.81 -24.92
CA MET A 89 22.29 4.23 -24.69
C MET A 89 23.36 4.79 -25.66
N LYS A 90 24.12 5.77 -25.18
CA LYS A 90 25.29 6.35 -25.87
C LYS A 90 26.58 6.28 -25.05
N ALA A 91 26.52 5.90 -23.76
CA ALA A 91 27.65 5.98 -22.84
C ALA A 91 27.57 4.98 -21.66
N PRO A 92 28.73 4.54 -21.12
CA PRO A 92 28.81 3.49 -20.09
C PRO A 92 28.21 3.83 -18.72
N HIS A 93 27.83 5.08 -18.45
CA HIS A 93 27.13 5.45 -17.22
C HIS A 93 25.64 5.06 -17.24
N ILE A 94 25.06 4.92 -18.44
CA ILE A 94 23.68 4.47 -18.64
C ILE A 94 23.55 2.99 -18.29
N ASP A 95 24.61 2.19 -18.48
CA ASP A 95 24.64 0.75 -18.13
C ASP A 95 24.35 0.50 -16.65
N LYS A 96 24.99 1.27 -15.75
CA LYS A 96 24.75 1.13 -14.30
C LYS A 96 23.32 1.46 -13.91
N ARG A 97 22.75 2.49 -14.53
CA ARG A 97 21.36 2.91 -14.28
C ARG A 97 20.37 1.88 -14.80
N LEU A 98 20.65 1.31 -15.98
CA LEU A 98 19.83 0.26 -16.58
C LEU A 98 19.84 -1.03 -15.72
N ILE A 99 21.01 -1.47 -15.26
CA ILE A 99 21.14 -2.63 -14.35
C ILE A 99 20.33 -2.42 -13.08
N LEU A 100 20.36 -1.21 -12.51
CA LEU A 100 19.57 -0.88 -11.32
C LEU A 100 18.06 -0.95 -11.60
N VAL A 101 17.61 -0.38 -12.72
CA VAL A 101 16.20 -0.43 -13.12
C VAL A 101 15.74 -1.86 -13.34
N ASP A 102 16.55 -2.69 -14.01
CA ASP A 102 16.25 -4.12 -14.20
C ASP A 102 16.13 -4.87 -12.88
N THR A 103 17.07 -4.65 -11.97
CA THR A 103 17.03 -5.25 -10.62
C THR A 103 15.75 -4.88 -9.87
N ILE A 104 15.25 -3.64 -10.03
CA ILE A 104 14.01 -3.20 -9.39
C ILE A 104 12.79 -3.85 -10.07
N ILE A 105 12.77 -3.95 -11.39
CA ILE A 105 11.70 -4.61 -12.15
C ILE A 105 11.60 -6.08 -11.73
N ASP A 106 12.72 -6.79 -11.61
CA ASP A 106 12.75 -8.20 -11.20
C ASP A 106 12.13 -8.39 -9.82
N ARG A 107 12.47 -7.53 -8.85
CA ARG A 107 11.86 -7.55 -7.50
C ARG A 107 10.36 -7.27 -7.55
N LEU A 108 9.92 -6.34 -8.39
CA LEU A 108 8.50 -6.03 -8.55
C LEU A 108 7.73 -7.20 -9.21
N LEU A 109 8.35 -7.92 -10.16
CA LEU A 109 7.77 -9.12 -10.77
C LEU A 109 7.63 -10.27 -9.77
N GLU A 110 8.60 -10.44 -8.87
CA GLU A 110 8.49 -11.40 -7.75
C GLU A 110 7.35 -11.03 -6.80
N LEU A 111 7.22 -9.74 -6.46
CA LEU A 111 6.12 -9.26 -5.63
C LEU A 111 4.75 -9.44 -6.30
N ASP A 112 4.63 -9.19 -7.61
CA ASP A 112 3.38 -9.40 -8.35
C ASP A 112 2.98 -10.89 -8.34
N LYS A 113 3.93 -11.81 -8.48
CA LYS A 113 3.65 -13.26 -8.35
C LYS A 113 3.10 -13.63 -6.97
N ASN A 114 3.61 -12.97 -5.92
CA ASN A 114 3.22 -13.24 -4.53
C ASN A 114 1.89 -12.59 -4.14
N HIS A 115 1.51 -11.48 -4.78
CA HIS A 115 0.35 -10.65 -4.40
C HIS A 115 -0.74 -10.51 -5.48
N GLY A 116 -0.50 -10.93 -6.72
CA GLY A 116 -1.38 -10.71 -7.88
C GLY A 116 -2.60 -11.63 -8.01
N ARG A 117 -3.06 -12.24 -6.92
CA ARG A 117 -4.30 -13.05 -6.89
C ARG A 117 -5.50 -12.25 -6.38
#